data_AF-A0A935T652-F1
#
_entry.id   AF-A0A935T652-F1
#
_cell.length_a   1.000
_cell.length_b   1.000
_cell.length_c   1.000
_cell.angle_alpha   90.00
_cell.angle_beta   90.00
_cell.angle_gamma   90.00
#
_symmetry.space_group_name_H-M   'P 1'
#
loop_
_entity.id
_entity.type
_entity.pdbx_description
1 polymer ?
#
loop_
_entity_poly.entity_id
_entity_poly.type
_entity_poly.pdbx_seq_one_letter_code
_entity_poly.pdbx_strand_id
1 'polypeptide(L)'
;MRFMLVLLVLLFSDAARAGPGVLEINQACATQTGCFSGDSAGFPVTIGASGSYRLTGALTVPNATTTAILMTSSFVTLDLGGFEIRGPVECFGEPAFCPAAQSGVGVNAANVGQVTVRNGIVRGMGGAGLALGEVARVEGVTAISNGAVGIGVGRLSQVRNSTAQSNGGDGIGGDSANNTIVDSCTSFGNVGSGIRLDDGSSVFDSTIFANGLQGIHFPLNQGFIRGNTIRANQGVTVNGARSLGGNYCDDARCSVRGIRRFYLTTQFFTGANANSACLAGFHMASFWELHFSPLEYAPSPIGRSNPGSGTGPPNDPGWIKPGVDNNGITCSGWTSNSGTGKLAALVEPVSSGSATAVAPWVAISGACSGASSVWCIED
;
A
#
# COMPACT_ATOMS: atom_id res chain seq x y z
N MET A 1 86.96 16.76 -11.63
CA MET A 1 85.95 15.96 -10.89
C MET A 1 85.60 16.75 -9.62
N ARG A 2 84.39 17.23 -9.34
CA ARG A 2 83.01 16.85 -9.68
C ARG A 2 82.13 18.12 -9.65
N PHE A 3 81.27 18.30 -10.66
CA PHE A 3 80.18 19.27 -10.65
C PHE A 3 79.03 18.70 -9.82
N MET A 4 78.55 19.43 -8.81
CA MET A 4 77.38 19.06 -8.03
C MET A 4 76.15 19.74 -8.64
N LEU A 5 75.38 18.96 -9.41
CA LEU A 5 74.14 19.37 -10.04
C LEU A 5 73.03 19.38 -8.97
N VAL A 6 72.54 20.56 -8.59
CA VAL A 6 71.36 20.69 -7.72
C VAL A 6 70.12 20.52 -8.58
N LEU A 7 69.46 19.37 -8.45
CA LEU A 7 68.22 19.03 -9.13
C LEU A 7 67.04 19.69 -8.38
N LEU A 8 66.49 20.76 -8.96
CA LEU A 8 65.28 21.42 -8.47
C LEU A 8 64.06 20.57 -8.86
N VAL A 9 63.52 19.79 -7.92
CA VAL A 9 62.27 19.03 -8.11
C VAL A 9 61.10 20.00 -7.95
N LEU A 10 60.50 20.42 -9.06
CA LEU A 10 59.22 21.13 -9.08
C LEU A 10 58.11 20.12 -8.75
N LEU A 11 57.64 20.14 -7.49
CA LEU A 11 56.43 19.45 -7.09
C LEU A 11 55.23 20.17 -7.73
N PHE A 12 54.72 19.63 -8.83
CA PHE A 12 53.39 19.99 -9.31
C PHE A 12 52.39 19.43 -8.30
N SER A 13 51.85 20.31 -7.46
CA SER A 13 50.68 20.00 -6.64
C SER A 13 49.53 19.75 -7.59
N ASP A 14 49.22 18.49 -7.88
CA ASP A 14 47.93 18.13 -8.47
C ASP A 14 46.86 18.65 -7.51
N ALA A 15 46.15 19.69 -7.93
CA ALA A 15 44.96 20.14 -7.23
C ALA A 15 43.95 19.00 -7.32
N ALA A 16 43.91 18.16 -6.28
CA ALA A 16 42.85 17.20 -6.11
C ALA A 16 41.53 17.97 -6.12
N ARG A 17 40.79 17.88 -7.22
CA ARG A 17 39.43 18.41 -7.31
C ARG A 17 38.60 17.60 -6.33
N ALA A 18 38.48 18.07 -5.09
CA ALA A 18 37.41 17.63 -4.22
C ALA A 18 36.12 17.81 -5.01
N GLY A 19 35.43 16.71 -5.32
CA GLY A 19 34.07 16.79 -5.85
C GLY A 19 33.26 17.68 -4.90
N PRO A 20 32.25 18.41 -5.41
CA PRO A 20 31.38 19.17 -4.52
C PRO A 20 30.86 18.16 -3.50
N GLY A 21 31.17 18.40 -2.23
CA GLY A 21 30.76 17.53 -1.13
C GLY A 21 29.24 17.57 -1.00
N VAL A 22 28.75 17.40 0.22
CA VAL A 22 27.33 17.67 0.48
C VAL A 22 27.07 19.16 0.28
N LEU A 23 26.17 19.50 -0.64
CA LEU A 23 25.76 20.87 -0.92
C LEU A 23 24.63 21.27 0.04
N GLU A 24 24.75 22.45 0.66
CA GLU A 24 23.86 22.88 1.73
C GLU A 24 22.68 23.73 1.21
N ILE A 25 21.52 23.57 1.84
CA ILE A 25 20.30 24.35 1.59
C ILE A 25 19.78 24.88 2.92
N ASN A 26 19.47 26.18 2.98
CA ASN A 26 18.80 26.80 4.11
C ASN A 26 17.93 27.98 3.63
N GLN A 27 17.12 28.55 4.54
CA GLN A 27 16.21 29.64 4.21
C GLN A 27 16.93 30.87 3.60
N ALA A 28 18.14 31.17 4.07
CA ALA A 28 18.87 32.35 3.63
C ALA A 28 19.26 32.22 2.15
N CYS A 29 19.88 31.10 1.76
CA CYS A 29 20.20 30.89 0.34
C CYS A 29 18.93 30.78 -0.51
N ALA A 30 17.89 30.10 -0.01
CA ALA A 30 16.64 29.91 -0.72
C ALA A 30 15.90 31.22 -1.01
N THR A 31 16.07 32.27 -0.19
CA THR A 31 15.30 33.52 -0.36
C THR A 31 16.12 34.73 -0.77
N GLN A 32 17.44 34.72 -0.58
CA GLN A 32 18.27 35.93 -0.75
C GLN A 32 19.30 35.82 -1.87
N THR A 33 19.91 34.65 -2.07
CA THR A 33 21.07 34.51 -2.98
C THR A 33 20.91 33.48 -4.09
N GLY A 34 20.03 32.48 -3.91
CA GLY A 34 20.14 31.20 -4.61
C GLY A 34 21.15 30.29 -3.89
N CYS A 35 20.88 28.99 -3.85
CA CYS A 35 21.69 28.01 -3.11
C CYS A 35 22.84 27.44 -3.96
N PHE A 36 22.67 27.35 -5.29
CA PHE A 36 23.63 26.74 -6.21
C PHE A 36 23.84 27.55 -7.48
N SER A 37 24.85 27.16 -8.25
CA SER A 37 25.00 27.69 -9.61
C SER A 37 23.79 27.29 -10.46
N GLY A 38 23.13 28.29 -11.06
CA GLY A 38 21.89 28.10 -11.83
C GLY A 38 20.61 28.15 -10.99
N ASP A 39 20.71 28.24 -9.66
CA ASP A 39 19.59 28.47 -8.77
C ASP A 39 19.47 29.97 -8.44
N SER A 40 18.28 30.54 -8.57
CA SER A 40 18.03 31.96 -8.31
C SER A 40 17.39 32.14 -6.93
N ALA A 41 17.57 33.32 -6.31
CA ALA A 41 16.90 33.64 -5.05
C ALA A 41 15.37 33.53 -5.19
N GLY A 42 14.73 32.87 -4.23
CA GLY A 42 13.31 32.56 -4.23
C GLY A 42 13.04 31.06 -4.28
N PHE A 43 11.78 30.70 -4.05
CA PHE A 43 11.33 29.32 -4.18
C PHE A 43 10.79 29.05 -5.60
N PRO A 44 10.98 27.83 -6.14
CA PRO A 44 11.65 26.68 -5.52
C PRO A 44 13.18 26.79 -5.52
N VAL A 45 13.84 26.17 -4.54
CA VAL A 45 15.27 25.85 -4.64
C VAL A 45 15.43 24.78 -5.73
N THR A 46 16.16 25.12 -6.79
CA THR A 46 16.32 24.25 -7.96
C THR A 46 17.61 23.44 -7.88
N ILE A 47 17.46 22.11 -7.79
CA ILE A 47 18.57 21.16 -7.86
C ILE A 47 18.72 20.69 -9.32
N GLY A 48 19.62 21.38 -10.04
CA GLY A 48 19.89 21.14 -11.45
C GLY A 48 20.94 20.06 -11.74
N ALA A 49 21.66 19.57 -10.74
CA ALA A 49 22.74 18.60 -10.93
C ALA A 49 22.56 17.37 -10.01
N SER A 50 23.02 16.21 -10.47
CA SER A 50 23.14 15.02 -9.62
C SER A 50 24.13 15.27 -8.48
N GLY A 51 23.92 14.63 -7.33
CA GLY A 51 24.80 14.80 -6.18
C GLY A 51 24.10 14.64 -4.83
N SER A 52 24.83 15.00 -3.77
CA SER A 52 24.32 14.97 -2.40
C SER A 52 24.02 16.38 -1.90
N TYR A 53 22.82 16.55 -1.38
CA TYR A 53 22.29 17.82 -0.88
C TYR A 53 21.77 17.62 0.53
N ARG A 54 21.90 18.64 1.38
CA ARG A 54 21.42 18.58 2.76
C ARG A 54 20.82 19.89 3.22
N LEU A 55 19.67 19.82 3.91
CA LEU A 55 19.17 20.95 4.66
C LEU A 55 20.06 21.23 5.88
N THR A 56 20.47 22.47 6.05
CA THR A 56 21.15 22.97 7.26
C THR A 56 20.27 23.90 8.10
N GLY A 57 19.02 24.09 7.68
CA GLY A 57 17.98 24.78 8.44
C GLY A 57 16.60 24.48 7.85
N ALA A 58 15.55 24.83 8.61
CA ALA A 58 14.18 24.71 8.14
C ALA A 58 13.91 25.61 6.94
N LEU A 59 13.00 25.18 6.06
CA LEU A 59 12.48 25.97 4.95
C LEU A 59 11.02 26.33 5.21
N THR A 60 10.63 27.58 5.03
CA THR A 60 9.23 28.02 5.07
C THR A 60 8.86 28.65 3.74
N VAL A 61 7.87 28.07 3.05
CA VAL A 61 7.34 28.61 1.80
C VAL A 61 6.27 29.68 2.08
N PRO A 62 6.17 30.73 1.25
CA PRO A 62 5.35 31.91 1.54
C PRO A 62 3.84 31.68 1.40
N ASN A 63 3.40 30.67 0.63
CA ASN A 63 1.99 30.39 0.38
C ASN A 63 1.77 28.93 -0.03
N ALA A 64 0.51 28.51 -0.12
CA ALA A 64 0.15 27.14 -0.45
C ALA A 64 0.33 26.77 -1.93
N THR A 65 0.58 27.71 -2.86
CA THR A 65 0.94 27.37 -4.25
C THR A 65 2.44 27.20 -4.48
N THR A 66 3.28 27.51 -3.49
CA THR A 66 4.73 27.51 -3.66
C THR A 66 5.33 26.12 -3.47
N THR A 67 6.14 25.69 -4.43
CA THR A 67 6.98 24.49 -4.30
C THR A 67 8.28 24.83 -3.58
N ALA A 68 8.73 24.04 -2.60
CA ALA A 68 9.93 24.38 -1.84
C ALA A 68 11.22 23.93 -2.55
N ILE A 69 11.29 22.69 -3.00
CA ILE A 69 12.46 22.15 -3.73
C ILE A 69 11.99 21.53 -5.04
N LEU A 70 12.65 21.87 -6.14
CA LEU A 70 12.44 21.29 -7.45
C LEU A 70 13.73 20.61 -7.92
N MET A 71 13.65 19.32 -8.27
CA MET A 71 14.75 18.56 -8.84
C MET A 71 14.53 18.38 -10.34
N THR A 72 15.53 18.77 -11.14
CA THR A 72 15.52 18.61 -12.59
C THR A 72 16.58 17.63 -13.10
N SER A 73 17.36 17.05 -12.18
CA SER A 73 18.33 15.98 -12.46
C SER A 73 18.04 14.71 -11.65
N SER A 74 18.29 13.56 -12.25
CA SER A 74 18.28 12.24 -11.58
C SER A 74 19.52 12.06 -10.68
N PHE A 75 19.58 10.97 -9.91
CA PHE A 75 20.72 10.62 -9.03
C PHE A 75 20.99 11.68 -7.95
N VAL A 76 19.93 12.26 -7.40
CA VAL A 76 20.01 13.23 -6.31
C VAL A 76 19.74 12.52 -4.99
N THR A 77 20.59 12.75 -3.99
CA THR A 77 20.30 12.42 -2.60
C THR A 77 20.04 13.72 -1.84
N LEU A 78 18.81 13.90 -1.36
CA LEU A 78 18.42 14.99 -0.47
C LEU A 78 18.24 14.47 0.95
N ASP A 79 19.11 14.91 1.84
CA ASP A 79 19.00 14.70 3.27
C ASP A 79 18.34 15.94 3.91
N LEU A 80 17.13 15.78 4.45
CA LEU A 80 16.43 16.88 5.13
C LEU A 80 17.07 17.20 6.49
N GLY A 81 18.08 16.46 6.94
CA GLY A 81 18.93 16.81 8.08
C GLY A 81 18.22 16.87 9.43
N GLY A 82 17.02 16.30 9.54
CA GLY A 82 16.12 16.43 10.69
C GLY A 82 15.30 17.72 10.70
N PHE A 83 15.45 18.58 9.69
CA PHE A 83 14.72 19.84 9.56
C PHE A 83 13.37 19.66 8.88
N GLU A 84 12.52 20.68 9.01
CA GLU A 84 11.24 20.75 8.35
C GLU A 84 11.27 21.60 7.06
N ILE A 85 10.54 21.15 6.05
CA ILE A 85 9.99 21.99 4.98
C ILE A 85 8.54 22.27 5.36
N ARG A 86 8.18 23.55 5.51
CA ARG A 86 6.89 24.01 6.02
C ARG A 86 6.17 24.89 5.01
N GLY A 87 4.95 24.50 4.67
CA GLY A 87 3.94 25.38 4.07
C GLY A 87 2.86 25.81 5.06
N PRO A 88 1.92 26.66 4.62
CA PRO A 88 0.91 27.27 5.50
C PRO A 88 -0.36 26.41 5.70
N VAL A 89 -0.50 25.27 5.03
CA VAL A 89 -1.71 24.44 5.14
C VAL A 89 -1.77 23.73 6.49
N GLU A 90 -2.96 23.74 7.07
CA GLU A 90 -3.31 22.95 8.25
C GLU A 90 -4.53 22.09 7.94
N CYS A 91 -4.41 20.80 8.21
CA CYS A 91 -5.47 19.81 8.13
C CYS A 91 -5.89 19.42 9.54
N PHE A 92 -7.19 19.21 9.75
CA PHE A 92 -7.77 18.93 11.06
C PHE A 92 -8.62 17.66 11.03
N GLY A 93 -8.81 17.00 12.17
CA GLY A 93 -9.67 15.82 12.29
C GLY A 93 -9.01 14.50 11.87
N GLU A 94 -9.78 13.42 12.03
CA GLU A 94 -9.39 12.05 11.72
C GLU A 94 -10.61 11.29 11.16
N PRO A 95 -10.73 11.09 9.82
CA PRO A 95 -9.81 11.49 8.76
C PRO A 95 -9.63 13.01 8.62
N ALA A 96 -8.51 13.44 8.04
CA ALA A 96 -8.19 14.85 7.88
C ALA A 96 -9.25 15.61 7.07
N PHE A 97 -9.30 16.92 7.28
CA PHE A 97 -9.99 17.88 6.44
C PHE A 97 -9.05 19.06 6.18
N CYS A 98 -8.74 19.33 4.92
CA CYS A 98 -7.72 20.30 4.49
C CYS A 98 -8.39 21.44 3.68
N PRO A 99 -8.94 22.49 4.33
CA PRO A 99 -9.71 23.52 3.65
C PRO A 99 -8.90 24.44 2.73
N ALA A 100 -7.57 24.48 2.92
CA ALA A 100 -6.65 25.37 2.20
C ALA A 100 -5.69 24.63 1.25
N ALA A 101 -6.05 23.41 0.81
CA ALA A 101 -5.25 22.67 -0.17
C ALA A 101 -5.14 23.43 -1.50
N GLN A 102 -3.94 23.43 -2.09
CA GLN A 102 -3.56 24.10 -3.34
C GLN A 102 -2.48 23.27 -4.08
N SER A 103 -1.59 23.87 -4.85
CA SER A 103 -0.65 23.15 -5.75
C SER A 103 0.80 23.06 -5.27
N GLY A 104 1.18 23.76 -4.19
CA GLY A 104 2.58 23.85 -3.75
C GLY A 104 3.11 22.53 -3.20
N VAL A 105 4.25 22.05 -3.69
CA VAL A 105 4.83 20.75 -3.33
C VAL A 105 6.06 20.92 -2.44
N GLY A 106 6.25 20.09 -1.41
CA GLY A 106 7.43 20.18 -0.55
C GLY A 106 8.72 19.84 -1.32
N VAL A 107 8.79 18.62 -1.85
CA VAL A 107 9.88 18.20 -2.76
C VAL A 107 9.27 17.65 -4.04
N ASN A 108 9.53 18.34 -5.16
CA ASN A 108 9.06 17.92 -6.48
C ASN A 108 10.23 17.37 -7.31
N ALA A 109 10.14 16.09 -7.63
CA ALA A 109 11.04 15.35 -8.50
C ALA A 109 10.25 14.40 -9.42
N ALA A 110 8.97 14.71 -9.72
CA ALA A 110 8.06 13.81 -10.42
C ALA A 110 8.53 13.44 -11.85
N ASN A 111 9.31 14.32 -12.48
CA ASN A 111 9.79 14.16 -13.85
C ASN A 111 11.22 13.62 -13.95
N VAL A 112 11.82 13.20 -12.83
CA VAL A 112 13.17 12.63 -12.78
C VAL A 112 13.18 11.33 -11.98
N GLY A 113 14.20 10.50 -12.18
CA GLY A 113 14.31 9.19 -11.54
C GLY A 113 15.47 9.11 -10.54
N GLN A 114 15.50 8.02 -9.76
CA GLN A 114 16.63 7.68 -8.90
C GLN A 114 16.97 8.80 -7.88
N VAL A 115 15.94 9.35 -7.26
CA VAL A 115 16.06 10.34 -6.19
C VAL A 115 15.92 9.66 -4.83
N THR A 116 16.80 9.97 -3.89
CA THR A 116 16.65 9.61 -2.48
C THR A 116 16.28 10.84 -1.67
N VAL A 117 15.19 10.81 -0.90
CA VAL A 117 14.83 11.82 0.10
C VAL A 117 14.80 11.17 1.48
N ARG A 118 15.47 11.75 2.47
CA ARG A 118 15.56 11.14 3.81
C ARG A 118 15.62 12.12 4.96
N ASN A 119 15.34 11.62 6.16
CA ASN A 119 15.61 12.24 7.46
C ASN A 119 15.01 13.64 7.65
N GLY A 120 13.69 13.77 7.74
CA GLY A 120 13.11 15.06 8.11
C GLY A 120 11.61 15.12 7.97
N ILE A 121 11.07 16.34 7.98
CA ILE A 121 9.64 16.59 8.02
C ILE A 121 9.25 17.43 6.81
N VAL A 122 8.16 17.06 6.13
CA VAL A 122 7.54 17.88 5.10
C VAL A 122 6.08 18.10 5.47
N ARG A 123 5.71 19.34 5.77
CA ARG A 123 4.39 19.63 6.34
C ARG A 123 3.72 20.87 5.77
N GLY A 124 2.39 20.84 5.77
CA GLY A 124 1.58 22.01 5.44
C GLY A 124 1.73 22.50 4.01
N MET A 125 2.19 21.64 3.10
CA MET A 125 2.29 22.00 1.69
C MET A 125 0.88 22.06 1.09
N GLY A 126 0.67 22.94 0.10
CA GLY A 126 -0.65 23.06 -0.52
C GLY A 126 -1.08 21.80 -1.26
N GLY A 127 -0.15 21.18 -1.99
CA GLY A 127 -0.32 19.93 -2.69
C GLY A 127 0.36 18.79 -1.94
N ALA A 128 1.22 18.05 -2.65
CA ALA A 128 1.91 16.91 -2.09
C ALA A 128 3.04 17.30 -1.12
N GLY A 129 3.30 16.47 -0.12
CA GLY A 129 4.52 16.60 0.67
C GLY A 129 5.75 16.28 -0.19
N LEU A 130 5.81 15.03 -0.65
CA LEU A 130 6.77 14.58 -1.66
C LEU A 130 6.03 14.19 -2.94
N ALA A 131 6.54 14.60 -4.10
CA ALA A 131 6.11 14.10 -5.40
C ALA A 131 7.35 13.66 -6.18
N LEU A 132 7.68 12.37 -6.11
CA LEU A 132 8.92 11.81 -6.66
C LEU A 132 8.60 10.91 -7.86
N GLY A 133 9.48 10.90 -8.85
CA GLY A 133 9.36 10.03 -10.02
C GLY A 133 9.75 8.57 -9.73
N GLU A 134 10.22 7.89 -10.76
CA GLU A 134 10.54 6.46 -10.70
C GLU A 134 11.84 6.14 -9.95
N VAL A 135 11.92 4.92 -9.42
CA VAL A 135 13.09 4.41 -8.70
C VAL A 135 13.47 5.35 -7.53
N ALA A 136 12.47 5.98 -6.92
CA ALA A 136 12.68 6.87 -5.79
C ALA A 136 12.89 6.06 -4.51
N ARG A 137 13.62 6.65 -3.57
CA ARG A 137 13.79 6.09 -2.24
C ARG A 137 13.47 7.12 -1.17
N VAL A 138 12.51 6.79 -0.31
CA VAL A 138 12.13 7.62 0.83
C VAL A 138 12.47 6.88 2.13
N GLU A 139 13.20 7.52 3.02
CA GLU A 139 13.67 6.92 4.28
C GLU A 139 13.56 7.90 5.45
N GLY A 140 12.84 7.54 6.52
CA GLY A 140 12.83 8.37 7.72
C GLY A 140 12.22 9.76 7.49
N VAL A 141 11.23 9.85 6.58
CA VAL A 141 10.53 11.10 6.29
C VAL A 141 9.14 11.07 6.92
N THR A 142 8.76 12.20 7.50
CA THR A 142 7.44 12.43 8.08
C THR A 142 6.70 13.47 7.24
N ALA A 143 5.68 13.04 6.49
CA ALA A 143 4.82 13.89 5.68
C ALA A 143 3.48 14.14 6.38
N ILE A 144 3.24 15.37 6.82
CA ILE A 144 2.08 15.70 7.67
C ILE A 144 1.27 16.86 7.10
N SER A 145 -0.05 16.75 7.09
CA SER A 145 -0.94 17.90 6.84
C SER A 145 -0.69 18.58 5.49
N ASN A 146 -0.30 17.80 4.48
CA ASN A 146 -0.17 18.28 3.11
C ASN A 146 -1.52 18.16 2.41
N GLY A 147 -1.88 19.13 1.56
CA GLY A 147 -3.23 19.20 0.99
C GLY A 147 -3.57 18.13 -0.04
N ALA A 148 -2.59 17.33 -0.50
CA ALA A 148 -2.78 16.17 -1.36
C ALA A 148 -2.12 14.91 -0.77
N VAL A 149 -1.38 14.13 -1.58
CA VAL A 149 -0.66 12.94 -1.10
C VAL A 149 0.46 13.33 -0.14
N GLY A 150 0.65 12.56 0.94
CA GLY A 150 1.77 12.78 1.86
C GLY A 150 3.11 12.47 1.19
N ILE A 151 3.30 11.20 0.81
CA ILE A 151 4.50 10.68 0.16
C ILE A 151 4.12 10.10 -1.20
N GLY A 152 4.30 10.91 -2.24
CA GLY A 152 4.13 10.57 -3.65
C GLY A 152 5.37 9.93 -4.26
N VAL A 153 5.27 8.73 -4.81
CA VAL A 153 6.36 8.04 -5.54
C VAL A 153 5.89 7.43 -6.85
N GLY A 154 6.78 7.34 -7.84
CA GLY A 154 6.56 6.60 -9.08
C GLY A 154 6.95 5.12 -8.98
N ARG A 155 6.93 4.42 -10.12
CA ARG A 155 7.21 2.98 -10.21
C ARG A 155 8.59 2.60 -9.67
N LEU A 156 8.72 1.34 -9.26
CA LEU A 156 9.99 0.73 -8.81
C LEU A 156 10.62 1.45 -7.61
N SER A 157 9.81 2.13 -6.80
CA SER A 157 10.28 2.93 -5.68
C SER A 157 10.29 2.11 -4.38
N GLN A 158 10.97 2.66 -3.37
CA GLN A 158 10.93 2.16 -2.01
C GLN A 158 10.60 3.28 -1.03
N VAL A 159 9.62 3.06 -0.16
CA VAL A 159 9.31 3.95 0.97
C VAL A 159 9.47 3.15 2.25
N ARG A 160 10.35 3.59 3.14
CA ARG A 160 10.62 2.87 4.39
C ARG A 160 10.80 3.75 5.60
N ASN A 161 10.49 3.21 6.78
CA ASN A 161 10.65 3.90 8.06
C ASN A 161 10.04 5.31 8.06
N SER A 162 8.94 5.50 7.35
CA SER A 162 8.37 6.83 7.07
C SER A 162 6.96 6.94 7.62
N THR A 163 6.53 8.17 7.90
CA THR A 163 5.20 8.47 8.43
C THR A 163 4.43 9.36 7.48
N ALA A 164 3.20 8.99 7.14
CA ALA A 164 2.26 9.85 6.41
C ALA A 164 1.00 10.07 7.24
N GLN A 165 0.78 11.31 7.67
CA GLN A 165 -0.26 11.65 8.63
C GLN A 165 -1.14 12.80 8.15
N SER A 166 -2.45 12.64 8.28
CA SER A 166 -3.43 13.72 8.12
C SER A 166 -3.28 14.50 6.82
N ASN A 167 -2.95 13.83 5.71
CA ASN A 167 -2.84 14.44 4.40
C ASN A 167 -4.19 14.45 3.68
N GLY A 168 -4.37 15.41 2.77
CA GLY A 168 -5.63 15.66 2.06
C GLY A 168 -5.97 14.65 0.96
N GLY A 169 -5.03 13.77 0.63
CA GLY A 169 -5.20 12.61 -0.26
C GLY A 169 -4.77 11.32 0.43
N ASP A 170 -4.12 10.43 -0.31
CA ASP A 170 -3.53 9.21 0.26
C ASP A 170 -2.32 9.54 1.14
N GLY A 171 -2.02 8.69 2.12
CA GLY A 171 -0.83 8.85 2.94
C GLY A 171 0.45 8.61 2.13
N ILE A 172 0.59 7.38 1.60
CA ILE A 172 1.74 6.94 0.79
C ILE A 172 1.20 6.32 -0.50
N GLY A 173 1.72 6.74 -1.65
CA GLY A 173 1.27 6.17 -2.92
C GLY A 173 1.42 7.08 -4.12
N GLY A 174 0.81 6.69 -5.23
CA GLY A 174 0.74 7.49 -6.46
C GLY A 174 0.14 6.67 -7.59
N ASP A 175 -0.44 7.34 -8.59
CA ASP A 175 -1.14 6.72 -9.73
C ASP A 175 -0.23 5.95 -10.71
N SER A 176 1.04 5.78 -10.36
CA SER A 176 2.01 5.00 -11.14
C SER A 176 3.00 4.29 -10.22
N ALA A 177 2.59 4.01 -8.98
CA ALA A 177 3.43 3.36 -7.97
C ALA A 177 3.44 1.83 -8.14
N ASN A 178 3.70 1.34 -9.36
CA ASN A 178 3.80 -0.09 -9.67
C ASN A 178 5.15 -0.64 -9.21
N ASN A 179 5.21 -1.94 -8.89
CA ASN A 179 6.41 -2.64 -8.42
C ASN A 179 7.13 -1.90 -7.27
N THR A 180 6.35 -1.25 -6.41
CA THR A 180 6.85 -0.41 -5.32
C THR A 180 6.79 -1.18 -4.01
N ILE A 181 7.79 -0.96 -3.15
CA ILE A 181 7.84 -1.56 -1.82
C ILE A 181 7.61 -0.47 -0.78
N VAL A 182 6.63 -0.68 0.09
CA VAL A 182 6.43 0.12 1.30
C VAL A 182 6.68 -0.77 2.50
N ASP A 183 7.67 -0.44 3.33
CA ASP A 183 8.04 -1.26 4.49
C ASP A 183 8.23 -0.43 5.76
N SER A 184 7.86 -0.98 6.92
CA SER A 184 8.10 -0.34 8.22
C SER A 184 7.53 1.10 8.31
N CYS A 185 6.41 1.37 7.65
CA CYS A 185 5.80 2.70 7.57
C CYS A 185 4.60 2.83 8.51
N THR A 186 4.28 4.08 8.86
CA THR A 186 3.05 4.42 9.57
C THR A 186 2.20 5.35 8.71
N SER A 187 0.94 4.98 8.42
CA SER A 187 0.04 5.83 7.62
C SER A 187 -1.33 5.96 8.25
N PHE A 188 -1.71 7.18 8.65
CA PHE A 188 -2.94 7.38 9.41
C PHE A 188 -3.60 8.74 9.27
N GLY A 189 -4.91 8.78 9.52
CA GLY A 189 -5.69 10.00 9.51
C GLY A 189 -5.78 10.68 8.14
N ASN A 190 -5.36 10.04 7.06
CA ASN A 190 -5.38 10.65 5.73
C ASN A 190 -6.81 10.62 5.16
N VAL A 191 -7.18 11.62 4.34
CA VAL A 191 -8.51 11.68 3.69
C VAL A 191 -8.73 10.46 2.80
N GLY A 192 -7.69 10.08 2.04
CA GLY A 192 -7.71 8.96 1.12
C GLY A 192 -7.44 7.63 1.80
N SER A 193 -6.77 6.75 1.07
CA SER A 193 -6.24 5.50 1.60
C SER A 193 -5.00 5.75 2.45
N GLY A 194 -4.72 4.87 3.40
CA GLY A 194 -3.43 4.91 4.09
C GLY A 194 -2.27 4.68 3.12
N ILE A 195 -2.36 3.60 2.33
CA ILE A 195 -1.39 3.26 1.30
C ILE A 195 -2.13 2.86 0.01
N ARG A 196 -1.83 3.54 -1.10
CA ARG A 196 -2.36 3.22 -2.44
C ARG A 196 -1.20 2.94 -3.40
N LEU A 197 -1.07 1.70 -3.88
CA LEU A 197 -0.01 1.27 -4.79
C LEU A 197 -0.59 0.50 -5.97
N ASP A 198 0.12 0.45 -7.10
CA ASP A 198 -0.33 -0.26 -8.29
C ASP A 198 0.31 -1.66 -8.42
N ASP A 199 0.13 -2.30 -9.58
CA ASP A 199 0.53 -3.69 -9.88
C ASP A 199 1.94 -4.07 -9.41
N GLY A 200 2.08 -5.29 -8.89
CA GLY A 200 3.34 -5.89 -8.46
C GLY A 200 3.91 -5.30 -7.17
N SER A 201 3.17 -4.42 -6.50
CA SER A 201 3.65 -3.73 -5.32
C SER A 201 3.44 -4.52 -4.03
N SER A 202 4.22 -4.19 -3.01
CA SER A 202 4.19 -4.88 -1.73
C SER A 202 4.19 -3.93 -0.55
N VAL A 203 3.42 -4.27 0.49
CA VAL A 203 3.41 -3.54 1.76
C VAL A 203 3.74 -4.48 2.91
N PHE A 204 4.78 -4.15 3.66
CA PHE A 204 5.30 -5.00 4.73
C PHE A 204 5.44 -4.27 6.06
N ASP A 205 5.18 -5.00 7.14
CA ASP A 205 5.56 -4.64 8.51
C ASP A 205 5.15 -3.20 8.89
N SER A 206 4.01 -2.73 8.36
CA SER A 206 3.54 -1.34 8.46
C SER A 206 2.29 -1.22 9.33
N THR A 207 2.08 -0.05 9.91
CA THR A 207 0.90 0.27 10.73
C THR A 207 0.02 1.29 10.02
N ILE A 208 -1.21 0.91 9.69
CA ILE A 208 -2.12 1.73 8.88
C ILE A 208 -3.48 1.84 9.55
N PHE A 209 -3.91 3.05 9.90
CA PHE A 209 -5.18 3.21 10.61
C PHE A 209 -5.90 4.53 10.39
N ALA A 210 -7.21 4.53 10.63
CA ALA A 210 -8.02 5.76 10.66
C ALA A 210 -7.95 6.62 9.39
N ASN A 211 -7.75 5.98 8.24
CA ASN A 211 -7.81 6.66 6.94
C ASN A 211 -9.27 6.71 6.43
N GLY A 212 -9.60 7.73 5.64
CA GLY A 212 -10.96 7.99 5.15
C GLY A 212 -11.43 7.03 4.06
N LEU A 213 -10.51 6.30 3.42
CA LEU A 213 -10.83 5.21 2.51
C LEU A 213 -10.24 3.89 3.04
N GLN A 214 -9.60 3.09 2.19
CA GLN A 214 -9.02 1.82 2.58
C GLN A 214 -7.77 2.02 3.45
N GLY A 215 -7.40 1.01 4.23
CA GLY A 215 -6.07 0.97 4.82
C GLY A 215 -5.02 0.83 3.73
N ILE A 216 -5.07 -0.29 3.01
CA ILE A 216 -4.21 -0.56 1.85
C ILE A 216 -5.06 -0.84 0.62
N HIS A 217 -4.77 -0.18 -0.50
CA HIS A 217 -5.49 -0.35 -1.75
C HIS A 217 -4.55 -0.58 -2.94
N PHE A 218 -4.80 -1.68 -3.64
CA PHE A 218 -4.21 -1.99 -4.94
C PHE A 218 -5.30 -1.99 -6.02
N PRO A 219 -5.39 -0.96 -6.87
CA PRO A 219 -6.48 -0.83 -7.85
C PRO A 219 -6.57 -1.98 -8.85
N LEU A 220 -5.43 -2.62 -9.15
CA LEU A 220 -5.32 -3.69 -10.15
C LEU A 220 -5.38 -5.11 -9.55
N ASN A 221 -5.62 -5.24 -8.24
CA ASN A 221 -5.74 -6.53 -7.55
C ASN A 221 -4.48 -7.44 -7.62
N GLN A 222 -3.30 -6.83 -7.71
CA GLN A 222 -2.02 -7.54 -7.84
C GLN A 222 -1.01 -7.12 -6.76
N GLY A 223 -1.51 -6.79 -5.57
CA GLY A 223 -0.68 -6.41 -4.42
C GLY A 223 -0.31 -7.59 -3.54
N PHE A 224 0.77 -7.42 -2.75
CA PHE A 224 1.17 -8.38 -1.72
C PHE A 224 1.30 -7.69 -0.37
N ILE A 225 0.82 -8.33 0.70
CA ILE A 225 0.92 -7.78 2.06
C ILE A 225 1.44 -8.80 3.06
N ARG A 226 2.29 -8.37 4.00
CA ARG A 226 2.82 -9.22 5.09
C ARG A 226 3.06 -8.40 6.35
N GLY A 227 2.74 -8.96 7.52
CA GLY A 227 3.16 -8.37 8.80
C GLY A 227 2.52 -7.02 9.15
N ASN A 228 1.46 -6.61 8.46
CA ASN A 228 0.87 -5.29 8.66
C ASN A 228 -0.17 -5.28 9.77
N THR A 229 -0.28 -4.16 10.48
CA THR A 229 -1.40 -3.87 11.39
C THR A 229 -2.30 -2.83 10.75
N ILE A 230 -3.54 -3.22 10.40
CA ILE A 230 -4.45 -2.39 9.61
C ILE A 230 -5.79 -2.33 10.33
N ARG A 231 -6.21 -1.14 10.77
CA ARG A 231 -7.42 -1.00 11.60
C ARG A 231 -8.12 0.34 11.49
N ALA A 232 -9.40 0.39 11.84
CA ALA A 232 -10.21 1.60 11.98
C ALA A 232 -10.23 2.49 10.73
N ASN A 233 -9.98 1.94 9.55
CA ASN A 233 -10.14 2.68 8.30
C ASN A 233 -11.63 2.72 7.94
N GLN A 234 -12.09 3.82 7.34
CA GLN A 234 -13.53 3.98 7.05
C GLN A 234 -13.99 3.11 5.87
N GLY A 235 -13.07 2.81 4.94
CA GLY A 235 -13.28 1.86 3.87
C GLY A 235 -12.90 0.43 4.25
N VAL A 236 -12.88 -0.44 3.24
CA VAL A 236 -12.37 -1.82 3.38
C VAL A 236 -10.90 -1.78 3.84
N THR A 237 -10.52 -2.61 4.80
CA THR A 237 -9.17 -2.57 5.41
C THR A 237 -8.08 -2.83 4.37
N VAL A 238 -8.28 -3.83 3.52
CA VAL A 238 -7.38 -4.17 2.41
C VAL A 238 -8.20 -4.45 1.15
N ASN A 239 -7.81 -3.83 0.03
CA ASN A 239 -8.40 -4.09 -1.28
C ASN A 239 -7.32 -4.46 -2.30
N GLY A 240 -7.52 -5.55 -3.04
CA GLY A 240 -6.66 -5.96 -4.15
C GLY A 240 -5.31 -6.57 -3.77
N ALA A 241 -5.18 -7.12 -2.57
CA ALA A 241 -3.92 -7.70 -2.10
C ALA A 241 -4.06 -9.18 -1.74
N ARG A 242 -3.00 -9.95 -2.00
CA ARG A 242 -2.80 -11.28 -1.45
C ARG A 242 -2.01 -11.21 -0.13
N SER A 243 -2.55 -11.82 0.91
CA SER A 243 -1.86 -11.94 2.20
C SER A 243 -0.78 -13.02 2.16
N LEU A 244 0.46 -12.65 2.52
CA LEU A 244 1.60 -13.55 2.73
C LEU A 244 1.79 -13.93 4.21
N GLY A 245 0.92 -13.44 5.10
CA GLY A 245 0.86 -13.79 6.52
C GLY A 245 1.31 -12.69 7.48
N GLY A 246 0.98 -12.89 8.76
CA GLY A 246 1.29 -11.95 9.84
C GLY A 246 0.48 -10.64 9.81
N ASN A 247 -0.52 -10.54 8.93
CA ASN A 247 -1.34 -9.33 8.83
C ASN A 247 -2.48 -9.38 9.85
N TYR A 248 -2.70 -8.27 10.55
CA TYR A 248 -3.86 -8.02 11.40
C TYR A 248 -4.79 -7.02 10.70
N CYS A 249 -6.04 -7.42 10.50
CA CYS A 249 -7.10 -6.59 9.92
C CYS A 249 -8.35 -6.71 10.79
N ASP A 250 -8.87 -5.58 11.27
CA ASP A 250 -10.00 -5.54 12.21
C ASP A 250 -11.36 -5.85 11.58
N ASP A 251 -11.43 -5.92 10.24
CA ASP A 251 -12.58 -6.42 9.48
C ASP A 251 -12.49 -7.91 9.12
N ALA A 252 -11.51 -8.62 9.68
CA ALA A 252 -11.20 -10.03 9.41
C ALA A 252 -10.84 -10.34 7.95
N ARG A 253 -10.46 -9.35 7.11
CA ARG A 253 -10.09 -9.55 5.69
C ARG A 253 -8.61 -9.85 5.46
N CYS A 254 -7.83 -10.16 6.50
CA CYS A 254 -6.45 -10.60 6.33
C CYS A 254 -6.20 -11.95 6.99
N SER A 255 -5.36 -12.78 6.36
CA SER A 255 -4.86 -14.00 6.99
C SER A 255 -3.75 -13.69 7.99
N VAL A 256 -3.93 -14.16 9.22
CA VAL A 256 -2.92 -14.10 10.27
C VAL A 256 -1.77 -15.07 9.96
N ARG A 257 -2.07 -16.22 9.36
CA ARG A 257 -1.10 -17.30 9.09
C ARG A 257 -0.46 -17.24 7.70
N GLY A 258 -0.99 -16.42 6.78
CA GLY A 258 -0.54 -16.38 5.38
C GLY A 258 -1.00 -17.57 4.55
N ILE A 259 -1.99 -18.30 5.05
CA ILE A 259 -2.64 -19.39 4.32
C ILE A 259 -3.95 -18.86 3.72
N ARG A 260 -4.34 -19.40 2.56
CA ARG A 260 -5.58 -18.98 1.90
C ARG A 260 -6.76 -19.18 2.83
N ARG A 261 -7.68 -18.23 2.80
CA ARG A 261 -8.88 -18.27 3.62
C ARG A 261 -10.08 -18.76 2.86
N PHE A 262 -11.02 -19.32 3.60
CA PHE A 262 -12.33 -19.65 3.09
C PHE A 262 -13.40 -19.26 4.10
N TYR A 263 -14.60 -19.00 3.62
CA TYR A 263 -15.74 -18.71 4.47
C TYR A 263 -17.05 -19.18 3.86
N LEU A 264 -18.08 -19.24 4.69
CA LEU A 264 -19.45 -19.48 4.25
C LEU A 264 -20.23 -18.18 4.33
N THR A 265 -20.88 -17.74 3.25
CA THR A 265 -21.60 -16.45 3.25
C THR A 265 -22.66 -16.40 4.35
N THR A 266 -22.78 -15.23 5.00
CA THR A 266 -23.82 -14.97 5.99
C THR A 266 -25.21 -14.89 5.33
N GLN A 267 -25.28 -14.35 4.11
CA GLN A 267 -26.48 -14.27 3.28
C GLN A 267 -26.72 -15.55 2.47
N PHE A 268 -27.97 -15.74 2.05
CA PHE A 268 -28.41 -16.85 1.21
C PHE A 268 -28.60 -16.39 -0.24
N PHE A 269 -28.18 -17.22 -1.20
CA PHE A 269 -28.19 -16.96 -2.63
C PHE A 269 -28.84 -18.12 -3.36
N THR A 270 -29.55 -17.84 -4.45
CA THR A 270 -30.03 -18.87 -5.37
C THR A 270 -28.90 -19.30 -6.31
N GLY A 271 -29.11 -20.40 -7.05
CA GLY A 271 -28.14 -20.91 -8.03
C GLY A 271 -27.66 -19.88 -9.05
N ALA A 272 -28.53 -18.96 -9.48
CA ALA A 272 -28.16 -17.91 -10.45
C ALA A 272 -27.24 -16.83 -9.90
N ASN A 273 -27.20 -16.65 -8.57
CA ASN A 273 -26.48 -15.58 -7.90
C ASN A 273 -25.30 -16.10 -7.07
N ALA A 274 -25.06 -17.42 -7.04
CA ALA A 274 -24.04 -18.00 -6.18
C ALA A 274 -22.62 -17.60 -6.62
N ASN A 275 -22.36 -17.46 -7.93
CA ASN A 275 -21.00 -17.17 -8.42
C ASN A 275 -20.52 -15.74 -8.10
N SER A 276 -21.45 -14.82 -7.83
CA SER A 276 -21.17 -13.42 -7.46
C SER A 276 -21.39 -13.14 -5.98
N ALA A 277 -21.63 -14.17 -5.17
CA ALA A 277 -21.93 -14.03 -3.74
C ALA A 277 -20.70 -13.69 -2.87
N CYS A 278 -19.50 -13.95 -3.38
CA CYS A 278 -18.27 -13.78 -2.62
C CYS A 278 -17.79 -12.31 -2.63
N LEU A 279 -17.13 -11.91 -1.55
CA LEU A 279 -16.51 -10.58 -1.46
C LEU A 279 -15.38 -10.45 -2.49
N ALA A 280 -15.06 -9.22 -2.89
CA ALA A 280 -13.89 -8.96 -3.72
C ALA A 280 -12.60 -9.56 -3.09
N GLY A 281 -11.79 -10.23 -3.90
CA GLY A 281 -10.63 -11.03 -3.47
C GLY A 281 -10.97 -12.48 -3.09
N PHE A 282 -12.24 -12.89 -3.23
CA PHE A 282 -12.70 -14.24 -3.06
C PHE A 282 -13.57 -14.65 -4.25
N HIS A 283 -13.54 -15.93 -4.58
CA HIS A 283 -14.45 -16.53 -5.55
C HIS A 283 -15.22 -17.69 -4.94
N MET A 284 -16.32 -18.06 -5.59
CA MET A 284 -17.06 -19.26 -5.23
C MET A 284 -16.15 -20.48 -5.36
N ALA A 285 -15.90 -21.12 -4.22
CA ALA A 285 -14.92 -22.19 -4.09
C ALA A 285 -15.33 -23.43 -4.89
N SER A 286 -14.34 -24.15 -5.38
CA SER A 286 -14.53 -25.54 -5.79
C SER A 286 -14.26 -26.51 -4.65
N PHE A 287 -14.84 -27.71 -4.78
CA PHE A 287 -14.66 -28.80 -3.83
C PHE A 287 -13.18 -29.15 -3.65
N TRP A 288 -12.41 -29.18 -4.74
CA TRP A 288 -10.99 -29.53 -4.71
C TRP A 288 -10.12 -28.49 -4.03
N GLU A 289 -10.52 -27.21 -4.08
CA GLU A 289 -9.82 -26.15 -3.38
C GLU A 289 -9.99 -26.23 -1.86
N LEU A 290 -11.20 -26.54 -1.40
CA LEU A 290 -11.50 -26.72 0.02
C LEU A 290 -10.95 -28.03 0.60
N HIS A 291 -10.76 -29.05 -0.23
CA HIS A 291 -10.35 -30.37 0.24
C HIS A 291 -8.83 -30.53 0.36
N PHE A 292 -8.03 -29.97 -0.57
CA PHE A 292 -6.60 -30.27 -0.68
C PHE A 292 -5.66 -29.16 -0.20
N SER A 293 -6.18 -28.00 0.22
CA SER A 293 -5.34 -26.88 0.67
C SER A 293 -5.33 -26.76 2.20
N PRO A 294 -4.20 -26.37 2.82
CA PRO A 294 -4.24 -25.83 4.17
C PRO A 294 -4.99 -24.49 4.12
N LEU A 295 -6.16 -24.44 4.76
CA LEU A 295 -7.02 -23.26 4.73
C LEU A 295 -7.30 -22.73 6.15
N GLU A 296 -7.48 -21.42 6.23
CA GLU A 296 -7.94 -20.72 7.43
C GLU A 296 -9.41 -20.30 7.26
N TYR A 297 -10.26 -20.65 8.22
CA TYR A 297 -11.63 -20.16 8.18
C TYR A 297 -11.68 -18.68 8.56
N ALA A 298 -12.34 -17.86 7.74
CA ALA A 298 -12.58 -16.46 8.05
C ALA A 298 -13.98 -16.31 8.70
N PRO A 299 -14.07 -16.07 10.02
CA PRO A 299 -15.34 -15.99 10.74
C PRO A 299 -16.03 -14.63 10.53
N SER A 300 -16.97 -14.30 11.42
CA SER A 300 -17.67 -13.00 11.43
C SER A 300 -16.68 -11.82 11.40
N PRO A 301 -16.97 -10.73 10.66
CA PRO A 301 -18.23 -10.45 9.96
C PRO A 301 -18.35 -11.07 8.56
N ILE A 302 -17.28 -11.69 8.04
CA ILE A 302 -17.25 -12.18 6.65
C ILE A 302 -17.96 -13.53 6.54
N GLY A 303 -17.54 -14.49 7.37
CA GLY A 303 -18.10 -15.83 7.42
C GLY A 303 -19.19 -15.98 8.45
N ARG A 304 -20.16 -16.84 8.14
CA ARG A 304 -21.16 -17.32 9.09
C ARG A 304 -20.45 -17.97 10.29
N SER A 305 -20.82 -17.55 11.49
CA SER A 305 -20.40 -18.23 12.72
C SER A 305 -21.63 -18.76 13.44
N ASN A 306 -21.50 -19.91 14.08
CA ASN A 306 -22.50 -20.40 15.01
C ASN A 306 -21.83 -20.62 16.39
N PRO A 307 -22.60 -20.65 17.50
CA PRO A 307 -22.01 -20.80 18.83
C PRO A 307 -21.14 -22.05 18.99
N GLY A 308 -21.40 -23.12 18.22
CA GLY A 308 -20.67 -24.38 18.27
C GLY A 308 -19.39 -24.42 17.43
N SER A 309 -19.19 -23.50 16.48
CA SER A 309 -18.05 -23.52 15.55
C SER A 309 -16.81 -22.83 16.11
N GLY A 310 -16.95 -21.99 17.12
CA GLY A 310 -15.86 -21.16 17.64
C GLY A 310 -15.24 -20.31 16.51
N THR A 311 -13.93 -20.42 16.31
CA THR A 311 -13.20 -19.77 15.20
C THR A 311 -13.17 -20.61 13.92
N GLY A 312 -13.75 -21.81 13.94
CA GLY A 312 -13.81 -22.73 12.80
C GLY A 312 -15.07 -22.56 11.95
N PRO A 313 -15.13 -23.27 10.81
CA PRO A 313 -16.29 -23.25 9.92
C PRO A 313 -17.54 -23.86 10.60
N PRO A 314 -18.74 -23.36 10.28
CA PRO A 314 -19.99 -24.03 10.64
C PRO A 314 -20.18 -25.32 9.81
N ASN A 315 -21.07 -26.20 10.25
CA ASN A 315 -21.49 -27.42 9.53
C ASN A 315 -22.65 -27.17 8.54
N ASP A 316 -23.04 -25.91 8.30
CA ASP A 316 -24.13 -25.55 7.39
C ASP A 316 -23.82 -25.90 5.92
N PRO A 317 -24.83 -26.29 5.12
CA PRO A 317 -24.66 -26.52 3.70
C PRO A 317 -24.50 -25.21 2.92
N GLY A 318 -23.55 -25.18 1.98
CA GLY A 318 -23.28 -24.04 1.11
C GLY A 318 -23.04 -24.46 -0.33
N TRP A 319 -23.47 -23.64 -1.29
CA TRP A 319 -23.22 -23.85 -2.71
C TRP A 319 -21.72 -23.94 -2.98
N ILE A 320 -21.32 -24.90 -3.80
CA ILE A 320 -19.91 -25.17 -4.12
C ILE A 320 -19.75 -25.64 -5.57
N LYS A 321 -18.65 -25.28 -6.23
CA LYS A 321 -18.32 -25.83 -7.55
C LYS A 321 -17.84 -27.29 -7.41
N PRO A 322 -18.40 -28.26 -8.14
CA PRO A 322 -18.03 -29.67 -7.98
C PRO A 322 -16.63 -30.03 -8.51
N GLY A 323 -16.02 -29.19 -9.36
CA GLY A 323 -14.62 -29.35 -9.78
C GLY A 323 -14.35 -30.50 -10.77
N VAL A 324 -15.34 -30.95 -11.53
CA VAL A 324 -15.17 -31.94 -12.61
C VAL A 324 -15.75 -31.43 -13.93
N ASP A 325 -14.99 -31.59 -15.00
CA ASP A 325 -15.38 -31.25 -16.37
C ASP A 325 -16.14 -32.45 -16.95
N ASN A 326 -17.47 -32.35 -17.06
CA ASN A 326 -18.38 -33.03 -18.01
C ASN A 326 -19.75 -33.40 -17.41
N ASN A 327 -20.81 -32.98 -18.11
CA ASN A 327 -22.20 -33.46 -18.06
C ASN A 327 -22.88 -33.70 -16.69
N GLY A 328 -22.58 -32.84 -15.71
CA GLY A 328 -23.30 -32.81 -14.44
C GLY A 328 -23.22 -31.48 -13.68
N ILE A 329 -22.91 -30.36 -14.35
CA ILE A 329 -23.06 -29.02 -13.75
C ILE A 329 -24.53 -28.67 -13.81
N THR A 330 -25.22 -28.51 -12.68
CA THR A 330 -26.26 -27.48 -12.64
C THR A 330 -26.05 -26.61 -11.40
N CYS A 331 -26.22 -25.29 -11.42
CA CYS A 331 -27.25 -24.51 -12.11
C CYS A 331 -26.78 -23.84 -13.43
N SER A 332 -26.43 -24.72 -14.38
CA SER A 332 -25.71 -24.54 -15.66
C SER A 332 -24.71 -23.37 -15.65
N GLY A 333 -23.67 -23.52 -14.83
CA GLY A 333 -22.57 -22.55 -14.71
C GLY A 333 -22.74 -21.51 -13.61
N TRP A 334 -23.74 -21.68 -12.72
CA TRP A 334 -24.08 -20.75 -11.63
C TRP A 334 -24.67 -19.43 -12.11
N THR A 335 -25.50 -19.52 -13.15
CA THR A 335 -26.20 -18.38 -13.77
C THR A 335 -27.70 -18.66 -13.95
N SER A 336 -28.19 -19.82 -13.50
CA SER A 336 -29.58 -20.24 -13.62
C SER A 336 -30.19 -20.61 -12.27
N ASN A 337 -31.51 -20.45 -12.13
CA ASN A 337 -32.27 -20.99 -11.00
C ASN A 337 -32.92 -22.35 -11.33
N SER A 338 -32.67 -22.90 -12.52
CA SER A 338 -33.21 -24.17 -12.98
C SER A 338 -32.23 -25.32 -12.77
N GLY A 339 -32.76 -26.51 -12.48
CA GLY A 339 -31.96 -27.72 -12.28
C GLY A 339 -31.53 -27.93 -10.83
N THR A 340 -30.42 -28.65 -10.65
CA THR A 340 -29.93 -29.09 -9.33
C THR A 340 -28.49 -28.67 -9.07
N GLY A 341 -28.27 -27.85 -8.05
CA GLY A 341 -26.98 -27.41 -7.55
C GLY A 341 -26.27 -28.44 -6.66
N LYS A 342 -24.97 -28.24 -6.47
CA LYS A 342 -24.19 -28.95 -5.44
C LYS A 342 -23.93 -28.06 -4.24
N LEU A 343 -24.24 -28.61 -3.07
CA LEU A 343 -23.94 -28.04 -1.76
C LEU A 343 -22.86 -28.88 -1.11
N ALA A 344 -21.94 -28.26 -0.37
CA ALA A 344 -21.04 -28.93 0.55
C ALA A 344 -21.36 -28.52 1.99
N ALA A 345 -21.24 -29.47 2.91
CA ALA A 345 -21.28 -29.24 4.36
C ALA A 345 -20.16 -30.06 5.02
N LEU A 346 -19.71 -29.66 6.20
CA LEU A 346 -18.77 -30.47 6.97
C LEU A 346 -19.52 -31.62 7.64
N VAL A 347 -18.96 -32.83 7.53
CA VAL A 347 -19.43 -34.04 8.21
C VAL A 347 -19.28 -33.80 9.71
N GLU A 348 -20.36 -33.95 10.48
CA GLU A 348 -20.20 -34.13 11.92
C GLU A 348 -19.52 -35.46 12.18
N PRO A 349 -18.42 -35.51 12.96
CA PRO A 349 -17.67 -36.75 13.19
C PRO A 349 -18.47 -37.85 13.94
N VAL A 350 -19.77 -37.68 14.19
CA VAL A 350 -20.57 -38.51 15.09
C VAL A 350 -21.91 -39.03 14.53
N SER A 351 -22.29 -38.80 13.27
CA SER A 351 -23.55 -39.37 12.74
C SER A 351 -23.36 -40.51 11.74
N SER A 352 -23.80 -41.69 12.18
CA SER A 352 -23.98 -42.91 11.40
C SER A 352 -25.15 -42.77 10.43
N GLY A 353 -24.89 -42.51 9.14
CA GLY A 353 -25.95 -42.59 8.13
C GLY A 353 -25.53 -42.18 6.72
N SER A 354 -25.55 -43.15 5.80
CA SER A 354 -25.81 -43.09 4.34
C SER A 354 -25.37 -41.86 3.51
N ALA A 355 -24.37 -41.10 3.91
CA ALA A 355 -23.65 -40.15 3.06
C ALA A 355 -22.34 -40.78 2.60
N THR A 356 -22.01 -40.67 1.31
CA THR A 356 -20.68 -41.00 0.81
C THR A 356 -19.70 -39.95 1.33
N ALA A 357 -18.97 -40.28 2.40
CA ALA A 357 -18.04 -39.37 3.02
C ALA A 357 -16.86 -39.10 2.09
N VAL A 358 -16.62 -37.83 1.74
CA VAL A 358 -15.34 -37.36 1.23
C VAL A 358 -14.71 -36.56 2.37
N ALA A 359 -14.29 -37.27 3.41
CA ALA A 359 -13.93 -36.69 4.69
C ALA A 359 -13.00 -35.45 4.52
N PRO A 360 -13.29 -34.30 5.16
CA PRO A 360 -14.37 -34.05 6.12
C PRO A 360 -15.66 -33.47 5.50
N TRP A 361 -15.84 -33.49 4.17
CA TRP A 361 -16.98 -32.86 3.50
C TRP A 361 -18.05 -33.88 3.04
N VAL A 362 -19.33 -33.52 3.17
CA VAL A 362 -20.45 -34.17 2.48
C VAL A 362 -20.91 -33.32 1.31
N ALA A 363 -21.20 -33.97 0.19
CA ALA A 363 -21.83 -33.31 -0.95
C ALA A 363 -23.33 -33.66 -0.98
N ILE A 364 -24.18 -32.62 -1.05
CA ILE A 364 -25.63 -32.74 -1.11
C ILE A 364 -26.12 -32.06 -2.40
N SER A 365 -27.23 -32.53 -2.94
CA SER A 365 -27.89 -31.90 -4.09
C SER A 365 -29.00 -30.97 -3.61
N GLY A 366 -29.11 -29.77 -4.17
CA GLY A 366 -30.17 -28.80 -3.86
C GLY A 366 -30.84 -28.24 -5.10
N ALA A 367 -32.11 -27.86 -5.01
CA ALA A 367 -32.80 -27.19 -6.13
C ALA A 367 -32.19 -25.80 -6.36
N CYS A 368 -31.88 -25.45 -7.61
CA CYS A 368 -31.24 -24.18 -7.96
C CYS A 368 -32.09 -22.93 -7.64
N SER A 369 -33.41 -23.10 -7.50
CA SER A 369 -34.34 -22.06 -7.07
C SER A 369 -34.32 -21.84 -5.55
N GLY A 370 -33.78 -22.79 -4.78
CA GLY A 370 -33.60 -22.65 -3.34
C GLY A 370 -32.47 -21.68 -3.01
N ALA A 371 -32.63 -20.90 -1.94
CA ALA A 371 -31.57 -20.04 -1.44
C ALA A 371 -30.70 -20.80 -0.43
N SER A 372 -29.38 -20.75 -0.59
CA SER A 372 -28.40 -21.33 0.36
C SER A 372 -27.18 -20.42 0.47
N SER A 373 -26.38 -20.58 1.54
CA SER A 373 -25.09 -19.89 1.63
C SER A 373 -24.15 -20.35 0.53
N VAL A 374 -23.06 -19.64 0.29
CA VAL A 374 -22.04 -19.97 -0.72
C VAL A 374 -20.69 -20.15 -0.02
N TRP A 375 -19.98 -21.23 -0.34
CA TRP A 375 -18.59 -21.37 0.08
C TRP A 375 -17.69 -20.51 -0.80
N CYS A 376 -16.96 -19.61 -0.18
CA CYS A 376 -16.04 -18.69 -0.83
C CYS A 376 -14.61 -19.00 -0.40
N ILE A 377 -13.67 -18.91 -1.32
CA ILE A 377 -12.23 -19.08 -1.07
C ILE A 377 -11.46 -17.90 -1.66
N GLU A 378 -10.39 -17.50 -0.98
CA GLU A 378 -9.51 -16.40 -1.35
C GLU A 378 -8.74 -16.71 -2.64
N ASP A 379 -8.66 -15.71 -3.54
CA ASP A 379 -8.03 -15.78 -4.87
C ASP A 379 -6.51 -16.10 -4.85
#